data_AF-A0A7S1D3V9-F1
#
_entry.id   AF-A0A7S1D3V9-F1
#
_cell.length_a   1.000
_cell.length_b   1.000
_cell.length_c   1.000
_cell.angle_alpha   90.00
_cell.angle_beta   90.00
_cell.angle_gamma   90.00
#
_symmetry.space_group_name_H-M   'P 1'
#
loop_
_entity.id
_entity.type
_entity.pdbx_description
1 polymer ?
#
loop_
_entity_poly.entity_id
_entity_poly.type
_entity_poly.pdbx_seq_one_letter_code
_entity_poly.pdbx_strand_id
1 'polypeptide(L)'
;LLIDCLDLKNACQDRNMRPVVFIGPYEHHSNLLPWRESGCEVVRVPECKKRRTVDLHELERLLSNPQFNNRIKIGTFSAASNVTGKVSDVNAIATILHQHQALAFFDYATGAPYMKMDMNPSPASGTDCPDASLVAKDAI
;
A
#
# COMPACT_ATOMS: atom_id res chain seq x y z
N LEU A 1 -13.05 -4.18 -11.47
CA LEU A 1 -12.47 -3.90 -10.14
C LEU A 1 -10.97 -3.64 -10.32
N LEU A 2 -10.26 -3.05 -9.35
CA LEU A 2 -8.82 -2.74 -9.45
C LEU A 2 -7.97 -3.94 -9.96
N ILE A 3 -8.34 -5.15 -9.52
CA ILE A 3 -7.77 -6.44 -9.97
C ILE A 3 -7.86 -6.64 -11.49
N ASP A 4 -8.99 -6.25 -12.10
CA ASP A 4 -9.21 -6.42 -13.54
C ASP A 4 -8.47 -5.32 -14.34
N CYS A 5 -8.44 -4.09 -13.82
CA CYS A 5 -7.73 -2.98 -14.47
C CYS A 5 -6.21 -3.20 -14.53
N LEU A 6 -5.65 -3.90 -13.54
CA LEU A 6 -4.23 -4.27 -13.49
C LEU A 6 -3.92 -5.60 -14.20
N ASP A 7 -4.90 -6.22 -14.86
CA ASP A 7 -4.80 -7.53 -15.54
C ASP A 7 -4.15 -8.64 -14.68
N LEU A 8 -4.42 -8.63 -13.37
CA LEU A 8 -3.71 -9.52 -12.43
C LEU A 8 -4.05 -10.99 -12.66
N LYS A 9 -5.24 -11.30 -13.22
CA LYS A 9 -5.63 -12.68 -13.54
C LYS A 9 -4.67 -13.34 -14.53
N ASN A 10 -4.17 -12.59 -15.50
CA ASN A 10 -3.16 -13.07 -16.45
C ASN A 10 -1.78 -13.10 -15.79
N ALA A 11 -1.40 -12.05 -15.05
CA ALA A 11 -0.12 -11.96 -14.37
C ALA A 11 0.10 -13.10 -13.34
N CYS A 12 -0.97 -13.64 -12.75
CA CYS A 12 -0.91 -14.73 -11.77
C CYS A 12 -0.68 -16.14 -12.36
N GLN A 13 -0.71 -16.30 -13.69
CA GLN A 13 -0.55 -17.61 -14.34
C GLN A 13 0.85 -18.20 -14.15
N ASP A 14 1.89 -17.35 -14.23
CA ASP A 14 3.26 -17.75 -13.91
C ASP A 14 3.48 -17.71 -12.39
N ARG A 15 3.71 -18.88 -11.79
CA ARG A 15 3.94 -19.02 -10.34
C ARG A 15 5.15 -18.23 -9.83
N ASN A 16 6.17 -18.03 -10.67
CA ASN A 16 7.40 -17.32 -10.27
C ASN A 16 7.27 -15.80 -10.40
N MET A 17 6.29 -15.33 -11.19
CA MET A 17 6.10 -13.91 -11.51
C MET A 17 4.81 -13.32 -10.93
N ARG A 18 4.06 -14.09 -10.11
CA ARG A 18 2.80 -13.64 -9.50
C ARG A 18 2.98 -12.29 -8.82
N PRO A 19 2.10 -11.31 -9.03
CA PRO A 19 2.15 -10.06 -8.27
C PRO A 19 2.14 -10.31 -6.75
N VAL A 20 2.80 -9.43 -6.00
CA VAL A 20 2.80 -9.43 -4.54
C VAL A 20 2.09 -8.19 -4.02
N VAL A 21 1.17 -8.40 -3.08
CA VAL A 21 0.32 -7.38 -2.49
C VAL A 21 0.65 -7.25 -1.00
N PHE A 22 1.17 -6.10 -0.61
CA PHE A 22 1.44 -5.71 0.76
C PHE A 22 0.20 -5.07 1.37
N ILE A 23 -0.31 -5.66 2.45
CA ILE A 23 -1.52 -5.20 3.14
C ILE A 23 -1.19 -4.71 4.55
N GLY A 24 -1.95 -3.74 5.03
CA GLY A 24 -1.83 -3.24 6.39
C GLY A 24 -2.30 -4.23 7.47
N PRO A 25 -2.07 -3.90 8.76
CA PRO A 25 -2.43 -4.75 9.87
C PRO A 25 -3.93 -4.71 10.22
N TYR A 26 -4.71 -3.74 9.72
CA TYR A 26 -6.12 -3.56 10.06
C TYR A 26 -7.02 -3.39 8.84
N GLU A 27 -6.70 -4.11 7.76
CA GLU A 27 -7.51 -4.05 6.54
C GLU A 27 -8.91 -4.64 6.74
N HIS A 28 -9.90 -3.91 6.24
CA HIS A 28 -11.27 -4.40 6.17
C HIS A 28 -11.38 -5.58 5.19
N HIS A 29 -12.29 -6.52 5.45
CA HIS A 29 -12.46 -7.71 4.61
C HIS A 29 -12.79 -7.35 3.15
N SER A 30 -13.54 -6.28 2.91
CA SER A 30 -13.85 -5.82 1.54
C SER A 30 -12.62 -5.36 0.78
N ASN A 31 -11.59 -4.83 1.45
CA ASN A 31 -10.31 -4.51 0.83
C ASN A 31 -9.47 -5.79 0.63
N LEU A 32 -9.43 -6.68 1.63
CA LEU A 32 -8.57 -7.87 1.63
C LEU A 32 -9.00 -8.98 0.67
N LEU A 33 -10.29 -9.32 0.63
CA LEU A 33 -10.80 -10.51 -0.08
C LEU A 33 -10.48 -10.50 -1.59
N PRO A 34 -10.67 -9.39 -2.32
CA PRO A 34 -10.34 -9.35 -3.76
C PRO A 34 -8.89 -9.73 -4.06
N TRP A 35 -7.93 -9.31 -3.22
CA TRP A 35 -6.53 -9.66 -3.40
C TRP A 35 -6.26 -11.14 -3.15
N ARG A 36 -6.86 -11.72 -2.10
CA ARG A 36 -6.71 -13.14 -1.79
C ARG A 36 -7.31 -14.04 -2.86
N GLU A 37 -8.42 -13.60 -3.46
CA GLU A 37 -9.13 -14.36 -4.50
C GLU A 37 -8.51 -14.18 -5.90
N SER A 38 -7.68 -13.14 -6.10
CA SER A 38 -7.01 -12.86 -7.38
C SER A 38 -5.84 -13.80 -7.71
N GLY A 39 -5.39 -14.63 -6.76
CA GLY A 39 -4.22 -15.50 -6.92
C GLY A 39 -2.87 -14.81 -6.70
N CYS A 40 -2.86 -13.51 -6.36
CA CYS A 40 -1.67 -12.79 -5.94
C CYS A 40 -1.10 -13.36 -4.64
N GLU A 41 0.21 -13.18 -4.43
CA GLU A 41 0.79 -13.42 -3.10
C GLU A 41 0.46 -12.25 -2.20
N VAL A 42 -0.15 -12.52 -1.03
CA VAL A 42 -0.54 -11.48 -0.08
C VAL A 42 0.39 -11.53 1.13
N VAL A 43 1.07 -10.41 1.39
CA VAL A 43 2.03 -10.25 2.48
C VAL A 43 1.50 -9.21 3.46
N ARG A 44 1.31 -9.61 4.72
CA ARG A 44 0.83 -8.69 5.75
C ARG A 44 1.97 -7.95 6.41
N VAL A 45 1.89 -6.63 6.39
CA VAL A 45 2.76 -5.74 7.16
C VAL A 45 2.21 -5.67 8.59
N PRO A 46 3.02 -5.95 9.62
CA PRO A 46 2.56 -5.91 10.99
C PRO A 46 2.33 -4.48 11.47
N GLU A 47 1.67 -4.41 12.63
CA GLU A 47 1.44 -3.17 13.33
C GLU A 47 2.65 -2.79 14.18
N CYS A 48 3.07 -1.52 14.09
CA CYS A 48 4.09 -0.97 14.96
C CYS A 48 3.60 -0.95 16.41
N LYS A 49 4.26 -1.67 17.31
CA LYS A 49 3.86 -1.80 18.73
C LYS A 49 3.70 -0.46 19.45
N LYS A 50 4.55 0.53 19.12
CA LYS A 50 4.53 1.85 19.77
C LYS A 50 3.47 2.77 19.18
N ARG A 51 3.43 2.89 17.84
CA ARG A 51 2.56 3.85 17.15
C ARG A 51 1.14 3.34 16.94
N ARG A 52 0.93 2.02 17.02
CA ARG A 52 -0.36 1.35 16.75
C ARG A 52 -0.90 1.64 15.35
N THR A 53 0.02 1.73 14.39
CA THR A 53 -0.20 1.98 12.96
C THR A 53 0.67 1.01 12.15
N VAL A 54 0.63 1.06 10.82
CA VAL A 54 1.55 0.31 9.94
C VAL A 54 3.01 0.49 10.40
N ASP A 55 3.77 -0.62 10.47
CA ASP A 55 5.20 -0.58 10.75
C ASP A 55 6.00 -0.29 9.47
N LEU A 56 6.47 0.96 9.34
CA LEU A 56 7.18 1.45 8.16
C LEU A 56 8.54 0.76 7.95
N HIS A 57 9.24 0.39 9.03
CA HIS A 57 10.52 -0.30 8.90
C HIS A 57 10.32 -1.72 8.37
N GLU A 58 9.26 -2.38 8.83
CA GLU A 58 8.93 -3.71 8.34
C GLU A 58 8.39 -3.67 6.91
N LEU A 59 7.61 -2.65 6.55
CA LEU A 59 7.20 -2.41 5.16
C LEU A 59 8.42 -2.32 4.23
N GLU A 60 9.38 -1.46 4.56
CA GLU A 60 10.61 -1.27 3.79
C GLU A 60 11.43 -2.57 3.69
N ARG A 61 11.56 -3.31 4.81
CA ARG A 61 12.24 -4.61 4.85
C ARG A 61 11.58 -5.64 3.93
N LEU A 62 10.25 -5.70 3.94
CA LEU A 62 9.47 -6.63 3.11
C LEU A 62 9.59 -6.29 1.63
N LEU A 63 9.51 -5.00 1.27
CA LEU A 63 9.66 -4.51 -0.11
C LEU A 63 11.07 -4.72 -0.69
N SER A 64 12.08 -4.69 0.18
CA SER A 64 13.49 -4.93 -0.17
C SER A 64 13.85 -6.42 -0.31
N ASN A 65 12.91 -7.33 -0.04
CA ASN A 65 13.21 -8.76 -0.09
C ASN A 65 13.53 -9.18 -1.55
N PRO A 66 14.73 -9.75 -1.82
CA PRO A 66 15.13 -10.15 -3.17
C PRO A 66 14.17 -11.10 -3.88
N GLN A 67 13.36 -11.86 -3.13
CA GLN A 67 12.34 -12.76 -3.70
C GLN A 67 11.26 -12.03 -4.51
N PHE A 68 11.17 -10.70 -4.40
CA PHE A 68 10.16 -9.86 -5.08
C PHE A 68 10.72 -8.97 -6.19
N ASN A 69 12.04 -8.97 -6.47
CA ASN A 69 12.67 -7.99 -7.35
C ASN A 69 12.09 -7.91 -8.77
N ASN A 70 11.63 -9.03 -9.32
CA ASN A 70 11.10 -9.09 -10.70
C ASN A 70 9.58 -9.17 -10.76
N ARG A 71 8.89 -8.91 -9.64
CA ARG A 71 7.45 -9.09 -9.52
C ARG A 71 6.78 -7.73 -9.41
N ILE A 72 5.55 -7.63 -9.92
CA ILE A 72 4.72 -6.44 -9.69
C ILE A 72 4.45 -6.35 -8.18
N LYS A 73 4.78 -5.21 -7.58
CA LYS A 73 4.58 -4.94 -6.15
C LYS A 73 3.45 -3.93 -6.00
N ILE A 74 2.51 -4.25 -5.11
CA ILE A 74 1.32 -3.43 -4.86
C ILE A 74 1.19 -3.25 -3.36
N GLY A 75 1.04 -2.02 -2.89
CA GLY A 75 0.63 -1.68 -1.54
C GLY A 75 -0.85 -1.30 -1.52
N THR A 76 -1.61 -1.89 -0.59
CA THR A 76 -2.99 -1.50 -0.33
C THR A 76 -3.23 -1.38 1.17
N PHE A 77 -3.50 -0.15 1.62
CA PHE A 77 -3.56 0.18 3.03
C PHE A 77 -4.79 0.99 3.39
N SER A 78 -5.39 0.69 4.53
CA SER A 78 -6.44 1.55 5.09
C SER A 78 -5.84 2.86 5.61
N ALA A 79 -6.39 4.00 5.19
CA ALA A 79 -5.94 5.33 5.63
C ALA A 79 -6.20 5.59 7.12
N ALA A 80 -7.17 4.89 7.72
CA ALA A 80 -7.44 4.90 9.14
C ALA A 80 -7.99 3.54 9.60
N SER A 81 -7.67 3.15 10.84
CA SER A 81 -8.25 1.97 11.48
C SER A 81 -9.70 2.23 11.89
N ASN A 82 -10.61 1.35 11.49
CA ASN A 82 -12.02 1.37 11.90
C ASN A 82 -12.25 0.93 13.35
N VAL A 83 -11.28 0.26 13.97
CA VAL A 83 -11.37 -0.21 15.36
C VAL A 83 -10.82 0.82 16.32
N THR A 84 -9.64 1.39 16.03
CA THR A 84 -8.93 2.27 16.97
C THR A 84 -9.02 3.76 16.60
N GLY A 85 -9.47 4.08 15.39
CA GLY A 85 -9.48 5.45 14.86
C GLY A 85 -8.09 6.01 14.54
N LYS A 86 -7.03 5.20 14.67
CA LYS A 86 -5.66 5.64 14.34
C LYS A 86 -5.51 5.86 12.85
N VAL A 87 -4.98 7.03 12.48
CA VAL A 87 -4.71 7.44 11.11
C VAL A 87 -3.33 6.92 10.68
N SER A 88 -3.27 6.27 9.52
CA SER A 88 -2.03 5.84 8.88
C SER A 88 -1.30 7.05 8.29
N ASP A 89 0.03 7.06 8.36
CA ASP A 89 0.83 8.04 7.61
C ASP A 89 0.88 7.62 6.13
N VAL A 90 -0.19 7.96 5.40
CA VAL A 90 -0.35 7.58 3.98
C VAL A 90 0.73 8.16 3.08
N ASN A 91 1.32 9.30 3.44
CA ASN A 91 2.41 9.91 2.68
C ASN A 91 3.71 9.11 2.87
N ALA A 92 4.06 8.77 4.11
CA ALA A 92 5.24 7.95 4.38
C ALA A 92 5.12 6.55 3.75
N ILE A 93 3.93 5.93 3.80
CA ILE A 93 3.68 4.63 3.17
C ILE A 93 3.85 4.73 1.65
N ALA A 94 3.25 5.73 1.00
CA ALA A 94 3.38 5.93 -0.45
C ALA A 94 4.83 6.14 -0.86
N THR A 95 5.58 6.99 -0.14
CA THR A 95 7.00 7.23 -0.41
C THR A 95 7.80 5.94 -0.40
N ILE A 96 7.63 5.11 0.63
CA ILE A 96 8.35 3.83 0.74
C ILE A 96 7.94 2.90 -0.40
N LEU A 97 6.65 2.79 -0.73
CA LEU A 97 6.20 1.95 -1.85
C LEU A 97 6.85 2.38 -3.17
N HIS A 98 6.80 3.67 -3.51
CA HIS A 98 7.33 4.18 -4.76
C HIS A 98 8.86 4.13 -4.83
N GLN A 99 9.57 4.34 -3.71
CA GLN A 99 11.02 4.11 -3.64
C GLN A 99 11.41 2.66 -4.01
N HIS A 100 10.50 1.71 -3.76
CA HIS A 100 10.64 0.32 -4.13
C HIS A 100 9.90 -0.07 -5.42
N GLN A 101 9.52 0.90 -6.27
CA GLN A 101 8.80 0.66 -7.54
C GLN A 101 7.50 -0.14 -7.35
N ALA A 102 6.84 0.03 -6.22
CA ALA A 102 5.53 -0.55 -5.93
C ALA A 102 4.41 0.47 -6.14
N LEU A 103 3.24 0.01 -6.54
CA LEU A 103 2.03 0.83 -6.61
C LEU A 103 1.48 1.11 -5.20
N ALA A 104 0.86 2.27 -4.98
CA ALA A 104 0.36 2.72 -3.69
C ALA A 104 -1.14 3.06 -3.73
N PHE A 105 -1.97 2.11 -3.28
CA PHE A 105 -3.42 2.27 -3.15
C PHE A 105 -3.84 2.41 -1.68
N PHE A 106 -4.89 3.20 -1.45
CA PHE A 106 -5.38 3.49 -0.11
C PHE A 106 -6.91 3.37 0.00
N ASP A 107 -7.37 2.64 1.01
CA ASP A 107 -8.77 2.57 1.39
C ASP A 107 -9.09 3.69 2.40
N TYR A 108 -9.90 4.65 1.96
CA TYR A 108 -10.36 5.78 2.76
C TYR A 108 -11.74 5.56 3.38
N ALA A 109 -12.39 4.40 3.25
CA ALA A 109 -13.79 4.20 3.68
C ALA A 109 -14.06 4.62 5.14
N THR A 110 -13.09 4.41 6.04
CA THR A 110 -13.19 4.84 7.45
C THR A 110 -12.79 6.30 7.66
N GLY A 111 -11.76 6.77 6.95
CA GLY A 111 -11.14 8.08 7.18
C GLY A 111 -11.78 9.23 6.41
N ALA A 112 -12.38 8.97 5.25
CA ALA A 112 -12.89 9.96 4.29
C ALA A 112 -13.72 11.10 4.91
N PRO A 113 -14.67 10.86 5.84
CA PRO A 113 -15.46 11.95 6.42
C PRO A 113 -14.68 12.80 7.46
N TYR A 114 -13.51 12.35 7.91
CA TYR A 114 -12.77 12.98 9.02
C TYR A 114 -11.40 13.53 8.62
N MET A 115 -10.92 13.24 7.42
CA MET A 115 -9.60 13.68 6.96
C MET A 115 -9.62 14.16 5.52
N LYS A 116 -8.70 15.06 5.19
CA LYS A 116 -8.48 15.47 3.81
C LYS A 116 -7.91 14.31 3.01
N MET A 117 -8.59 13.92 1.93
CA MET A 117 -8.06 13.00 0.93
C MET A 117 -7.21 13.79 -0.06
N ASP A 118 -5.90 13.74 0.11
CA ASP A 118 -4.93 14.39 -0.78
C ASP A 118 -4.20 13.33 -1.61
N MET A 119 -4.66 13.15 -2.85
CA MET A 119 -4.13 12.14 -3.77
C MET A 119 -2.79 12.56 -4.37
N ASN A 120 -2.52 13.86 -4.47
CA ASN A 120 -1.31 14.42 -5.09
C ASN A 120 -0.73 15.52 -4.21
N PRO A 121 -0.26 15.19 -2.99
CA PRO A 121 0.28 16.17 -2.08
C PRO A 121 1.56 16.78 -2.67
N SER A 122 1.67 18.10 -2.64
CA SER A 122 2.93 18.76 -2.99
C SER A 122 3.99 18.45 -1.92
N PRO A 123 5.25 18.24 -2.30
CA PRO A 123 6.34 18.11 -1.34
C PRO A 123 6.38 19.41 -0.52
N ALA A 124 6.50 19.28 0.80
CA ALA A 124 6.53 20.44 1.69
C ALA A 124 7.67 21.37 1.24
N SER A 125 7.33 22.63 0.93
CA SER A 125 8.28 23.67 0.56
C SER A 125 9.30 23.84 1.69
N GLY A 126 10.51 23.29 1.51
CA GLY A 126 11.61 23.44 2.47
C GLY A 126 12.27 22.13 2.95
N THR A 127 11.77 20.96 2.55
CA THR A 127 12.53 19.70 2.69
C THR A 127 13.02 19.27 1.32
N ASP A 128 14.31 18.96 1.22
CA ASP A 128 14.96 18.30 0.07
C ASP A 128 14.44 16.86 -0.10
N CYS A 129 13.13 16.66 -0.09
CA CYS A 129 12.49 15.38 -0.37
C CYS A 129 12.44 15.20 -1.89
N PRO A 130 12.99 14.09 -2.40
CA PRO A 130 13.02 13.84 -3.83
C PRO A 130 11.58 13.59 -4.30
N ASP A 131 11.14 14.43 -5.23
CA ASP A 131 10.02 14.24 -6.13
C ASP A 131 8.60 14.10 -5.50
N ALA A 132 7.72 15.04 -5.88
CA ALA A 132 6.29 15.01 -5.58
C ALA A 132 5.61 13.69 -6.01
N SER A 133 6.18 13.01 -7.01
CA SER A 133 5.71 11.72 -7.49
C SER A 133 5.71 10.63 -6.42
N LEU A 134 6.66 10.65 -5.48
CA LEU A 134 6.79 9.58 -4.48
C LEU A 134 5.69 9.60 -3.42
N VAL A 135 5.05 10.74 -3.16
CA VAL A 135 4.01 10.89 -2.14
C VAL A 135 2.59 10.74 -2.70
N ALA A 136 2.46 10.62 -4.02
CA ALA A 136 1.18 10.47 -4.70
C ALA A 136 0.49 9.14 -4.31
N LYS A 137 -0.81 9.06 -4.56
CA LYS A 137 -1.60 7.83 -4.43
C LYS A 137 -2.01 7.41 -5.82
N ASP A 138 -1.74 6.15 -6.16
CA ASP A 138 -2.07 5.63 -7.47
C ASP A 138 -3.59 5.51 -7.63
N ALA A 139 -4.04 5.83 -8.83
CA ALA A 139 -5.40 5.63 -9.29
C ALA A 139 -5.34 5.11 -10.73
N ILE A 140 -6.26 4.21 -11.07
CA ILE A 140 -6.40 3.59 -12.40
C ILE A 140 -7.81 3.75 -12.92
#